data_AF-A0A091C059-F1
#
_entry.id   AF-A0A091C059-F1
#
_cell.length_a   1.000
_cell.length_b   1.000
_cell.length_c   1.000
_cell.angle_alpha   90.00
_cell.angle_beta   90.00
_cell.angle_gamma   90.00
#
_symmetry.space_group_name_H-M   'P 1'
#
loop_
_entity.id
_entity.type
_entity.pdbx_description
1 polymer ?
#
loop_
_entity_poly.entity_id
_entity_poly.type
_entity_poly.pdbx_seq_one_letter_code
_entity_poly.pdbx_strand_id
1 'polypeptide(L)'
;MNAHMLSTRLAQIASFVPEQARLADIGSDHAYLPVYLASTGKIDFAIAGEIAQGPLQAATSQIKNYGFTHTIIPRLADGLAAIQAEDQIDTIIIAGMGGLFDQKDSDRRTSRRYFDQ
;
A
#
# COMPACT_ATOMS: atom_id res chain seq x y z
N MET A 1 18.16 3.14 3.51
CA MET A 1 16.96 2.58 4.16
C MET A 1 16.98 1.08 3.92
N ASN A 2 16.51 0.27 4.87
CA ASN A 2 16.27 -1.16 4.69
C ASN A 2 14.99 -1.53 5.45
N ALA A 3 14.51 -2.76 5.35
CA ALA A 3 13.23 -3.12 5.98
C ALA A 3 13.21 -3.03 7.52
N HIS A 4 14.37 -2.81 8.16
CA HIS A 4 14.48 -2.63 9.61
C HIS A 4 14.67 -1.17 10.03
N MET A 5 15.04 -0.26 9.11
CA MET A 5 15.23 1.15 9.37
C MET A 5 14.55 2.01 8.30
N LEU A 6 13.37 2.49 8.67
CA LEU A 6 12.64 3.51 7.92
C LEU A 6 13.33 4.88 8.01
N SER A 7 13.17 5.71 6.98
CA SER A 7 13.46 7.14 7.11
C SER A 7 12.51 7.79 8.12
N THR A 8 12.88 8.96 8.65
CA THR A 8 12.01 9.74 9.55
C THR A 8 10.61 9.97 8.96
N ARG A 9 10.54 10.23 7.65
CA ARG A 9 9.26 10.39 6.93
C ARG A 9 8.39 9.14 7.00
N LEU A 10 8.95 7.98 6.65
CA LEU A 10 8.21 6.72 6.67
C LEU A 10 7.89 6.26 8.10
N ALA A 11 8.76 6.53 9.07
CA ALA A 11 8.50 6.23 10.48
C ALA A 11 7.33 7.06 11.03
N GLN A 12 7.22 8.34 10.66
CA GLN A 12 6.04 9.14 11.02
C GLN A 12 4.77 8.59 10.39
N ILE A 13 4.78 8.22 9.10
CA ILE A 13 3.63 7.59 8.45
C ILE A 13 3.24 6.30 9.18
N ALA A 14 4.21 5.44 9.49
CA ALA A 14 3.99 4.19 10.23
C ALA A 14 3.34 4.42 11.60
N SER A 15 3.60 5.56 12.25
CA SER A 15 3.00 5.89 13.55
C SER A 15 1.49 6.17 13.48
N PHE A 16 0.97 6.60 12.32
CA PHE A 16 -0.46 6.85 12.11
C PHE A 16 -1.26 5.62 11.68
N VAL A 17 -0.58 4.53 11.29
CA VAL A 17 -1.26 3.28 10.94
C VAL A 17 -1.92 2.71 12.20
N PRO A 18 -3.21 2.34 12.18
CA PRO A 18 -3.86 1.64 13.28
C PRO A 18 -3.23 0.27 13.53
N GLU A 19 -3.37 -0.25 14.75
CA GLU A 19 -3.01 -1.64 15.03
C GLU A 19 -3.92 -2.60 14.26
N GLN A 20 -3.34 -3.70 13.77
CA GLN A 20 -4.03 -4.75 13.01
C GLN A 20 -4.68 -4.26 11.70
N ALA A 21 -4.24 -3.12 11.17
CA ALA A 21 -4.82 -2.56 9.96
C ALA A 21 -4.69 -3.49 8.74
N ARG A 22 -5.71 -3.47 7.88
CA ARG A 22 -5.66 -4.03 6.53
C ARG A 22 -5.29 -2.91 5.56
N LEU A 23 -4.03 -2.91 5.14
CA LEU A 23 -3.38 -1.77 4.51
C LEU A 23 -3.36 -1.84 2.98
N ALA A 24 -3.51 -0.72 2.28
CA ALA A 24 -3.03 -0.55 0.92
C ALA A 24 -1.98 0.56 0.87
N ASP A 25 -0.77 0.24 0.43
CA ASP A 25 0.31 1.21 0.21
C ASP A 25 0.46 1.47 -1.30
N ILE A 26 0.07 2.66 -1.73
CA ILE A 26 0.01 3.06 -3.14
C ILE A 26 1.26 3.86 -3.50
N GLY A 27 2.04 3.34 -4.45
CA GLY A 27 3.34 3.91 -4.79
C GLY A 27 4.37 3.62 -3.70
N SER A 28 4.39 2.36 -3.23
CA SER A 28 5.05 1.91 -2.00
C SER A 28 6.57 2.14 -1.94
N ASP A 29 7.22 2.45 -3.08
CA ASP A 29 8.67 2.64 -3.18
C ASP A 29 9.40 1.39 -2.65
N HIS A 30 9.23 0.27 -3.38
CA HIS A 30 9.85 -1.03 -3.09
C HIS A 30 9.35 -1.78 -1.85
N ALA A 31 8.12 -1.52 -1.39
CA ALA A 31 7.49 -2.25 -0.28
C ALA A 31 8.20 -2.11 1.09
N TYR A 32 9.04 -1.10 1.30
CA TYR A 32 9.74 -0.94 2.59
C TYR A 32 8.76 -0.73 3.76
N LEU A 33 7.76 0.12 3.58
CA LEU A 33 6.79 0.44 4.63
C LEU A 33 5.89 -0.76 5.00
N PRO A 34 5.22 -1.45 4.06
CA PRO A 34 4.40 -2.61 4.39
C PRO A 34 5.23 -3.76 4.97
N VAL A 35 6.47 -3.97 4.49
CA VAL A 35 7.37 -4.99 5.09
C VAL A 35 7.72 -4.62 6.53
N TYR A 36 8.05 -3.35 6.81
CA TYR A 36 8.32 -2.89 8.17
C TYR A 36 7.10 -3.09 9.09
N LEU A 37 5.90 -2.69 8.64
CA LEU A 37 4.67 -2.83 9.41
C LEU A 37 4.32 -4.30 9.67
N ALA A 38 4.50 -5.18 8.68
CA ALA A 38 4.30 -6.61 8.86
C ALA A 38 5.33 -7.20 9.84
N SER A 39 6.60 -6.77 9.75
CA SER A 39 7.67 -7.25 10.66
C SER A 39 7.48 -6.83 12.12
N THR A 40 6.75 -5.75 12.36
CA THR A 40 6.40 -5.28 13.71
C THR A 40 5.08 -5.85 14.22
N GLY A 41 4.38 -6.65 13.41
CA GLY A 41 3.07 -7.20 13.74
C GLY A 41 1.94 -6.16 13.73
N LYS A 42 2.18 -4.97 13.16
CA LYS A 42 1.25 -3.85 13.19
C LYS A 42 0.10 -3.98 12.18
N ILE A 43 0.27 -4.81 11.15
CA ILE A 43 -0.73 -5.07 10.12
C ILE A 43 -0.98 -6.57 9.96
N ASP A 44 -2.22 -6.92 9.63
CA ASP A 44 -2.61 -8.31 9.37
C ASP A 44 -2.58 -8.65 7.87
N PHE A 45 -2.63 -7.62 7.02
CA PHE A 45 -2.63 -7.75 5.56
C PHE A 45 -2.19 -6.45 4.90
N ALA A 46 -1.51 -6.53 3.75
CA ALA A 46 -1.26 -5.37 2.91
C ALA A 46 -1.33 -5.65 1.40
N ILE A 47 -1.71 -4.63 0.64
CA ILE A 47 -1.47 -4.52 -0.80
C ILE A 47 -0.36 -3.51 -1.03
N ALA A 48 0.65 -3.90 -1.81
CA ALA A 48 1.66 -2.98 -2.32
C ALA A 48 1.35 -2.66 -3.79
N GLY A 49 0.76 -1.50 -4.04
CA GLY A 49 0.35 -1.05 -5.36
C GLY A 49 1.47 -0.32 -6.10
N GLU A 50 1.80 -0.78 -7.30
CA GLU A 50 2.86 -0.22 -8.14
C GLU A 50 2.33 0.05 -9.56
N ILE A 51 2.71 1.18 -10.17
CA ILE A 51 2.25 1.57 -11.52
C ILE A 51 3.04 0.91 -12.65
N ALA A 52 4.24 0.40 -12.34
CA ALA A 52 5.17 -0.13 -13.35
C ALA A 52 5.77 -1.47 -12.93
N GLN A 53 6.11 -2.27 -13.93
CA GLN A 53 6.62 -3.64 -13.74
C GLN A 53 7.96 -3.70 -13.00
N GLY A 54 8.85 -2.73 -13.22
CA GLY A 54 10.15 -2.65 -12.53
C GLY A 54 9.99 -2.47 -11.01
N PRO A 55 9.29 -1.41 -10.54
CA PRO A 55 8.94 -1.24 -9.14
C PRO A 55 8.21 -2.45 -8.53
N LEU A 56 7.25 -3.03 -9.26
CA LEU A 56 6.55 -4.24 -8.82
C LEU A 56 7.51 -5.42 -8.56
N GLN A 57 8.46 -5.66 -9.47
CA GLN A 57 9.44 -6.73 -9.30
C GLN A 57 10.34 -6.47 -8.08
N ALA A 58 10.75 -5.22 -7.87
CA ALA A 58 11.54 -4.84 -6.70
C ALA A 58 10.74 -5.05 -5.38
N ALA A 59 9.49 -4.60 -5.33
CA ALA A 59 8.58 -4.83 -4.21
C ALA A 59 8.37 -6.33 -3.93
N THR A 60 8.09 -7.12 -4.97
CA THR A 60 7.90 -8.57 -4.88
C THR A 60 9.15 -9.26 -4.32
N SER A 61 10.33 -8.85 -4.81
CA SER A 61 11.61 -9.39 -4.34
C SER A 61 11.85 -9.06 -2.88
N GLN A 62 11.53 -7.83 -2.47
CA GLN A 62 11.64 -7.41 -1.08
C GLN A 62 10.72 -8.22 -0.16
N ILE A 63 9.44 -8.32 -0.51
CA ILE A 63 8.45 -9.08 0.25
C ILE A 63 8.91 -10.54 0.41
N LYS A 64 9.43 -11.15 -0.67
CA LYS A 64 9.97 -12.51 -0.65
C LYS A 64 11.20 -12.65 0.23
N ASN A 65 12.15 -11.72 0.13
CA ASN A 65 13.39 -11.76 0.90
C ASN A 65 13.15 -11.70 2.41
N TYR A 66 12.08 -11.02 2.83
CA TYR A 66 11.68 -10.91 4.24
C TYR A 66 10.59 -11.91 4.66
N GLY A 67 10.14 -12.80 3.76
CA GLY A 67 9.21 -13.88 4.10
C GLY A 67 7.74 -13.47 4.27
N PHE A 68 7.33 -12.30 3.78
CA PHE A 68 5.97 -11.77 3.97
C PHE A 68 5.03 -12.00 2.78
N THR A 69 5.32 -12.99 1.92
CA THR A 69 4.54 -13.27 0.70
C THR A 69 3.08 -13.65 0.94
N HIS A 70 2.74 -14.08 2.16
CA HIS A 70 1.36 -14.39 2.56
C HIS A 70 0.61 -13.20 3.17
N THR A 71 1.34 -12.18 3.63
CA THR A 71 0.79 -11.01 4.31
C THR A 71 0.68 -9.82 3.35
N ILE A 72 1.67 -9.66 2.46
CA ILE A 72 1.78 -8.52 1.55
C ILE A 72 1.65 -8.99 0.11
N ILE A 73 0.64 -8.49 -0.59
CA ILE A 73 0.33 -8.86 -1.97
C ILE A 73 0.74 -7.70 -2.90
N PRO A 74 1.80 -7.87 -3.72
CA PRO A 74 2.15 -6.86 -4.71
C PRO A 74 1.17 -6.89 -5.88
N ARG A 75 0.72 -5.71 -6.34
CA ARG A 75 -0.19 -5.58 -7.49
C ARG A 75 0.25 -4.48 -8.44
N LEU A 76 0.24 -4.81 -9.74
CA LEU A 76 0.44 -3.85 -10.80
C LEU A 76 -0.88 -3.13 -11.06
N ALA A 77 -0.96 -1.86 -10.69
CA ALA A 77 -2.17 -1.07 -10.89
C ALA A 77 -1.86 0.43 -10.81
N ASP A 78 -2.70 1.22 -11.45
CA ASP A 78 -2.66 2.67 -11.35
C ASP A 78 -3.46 3.14 -10.13
N GLY A 79 -2.77 3.72 -9.16
CA GLY A 79 -3.35 4.27 -7.94
C GLY A 79 -4.26 3.29 -7.19
N LEU A 80 -5.47 3.75 -6.84
CA LEU A 80 -6.45 2.96 -6.09
C LEU A 80 -7.01 1.75 -6.87
N ALA A 81 -6.71 1.58 -8.16
CA ALA A 81 -7.11 0.37 -8.88
C ALA A 81 -6.44 -0.90 -8.32
N ALA A 82 -5.39 -0.76 -7.49
CA ALA A 82 -4.77 -1.87 -6.78
C ALA A 82 -5.70 -2.56 -5.77
N ILE A 83 -6.72 -1.86 -5.25
CA ILE A 83 -7.59 -2.33 -4.17
C ILE A 83 -8.83 -3.03 -4.75
N GLN A 84 -9.25 -4.15 -4.19
CA GLN A 84 -10.50 -4.83 -4.54
C GLN A 84 -11.41 -4.89 -3.31
N ALA A 85 -12.72 -5.07 -3.51
CA ALA A 85 -13.67 -5.05 -2.40
C ALA A 85 -13.43 -6.22 -1.42
N GLU A 86 -12.98 -7.35 -1.97
CA GLU A 86 -12.69 -8.59 -1.25
C GLU A 86 -11.50 -8.44 -0.30
N ASP A 87 -10.61 -7.48 -0.56
CA ASP A 87 -9.44 -7.21 0.27
C ASP A 87 -9.78 -6.60 1.62
N GLN A 88 -10.95 -5.95 1.73
CA GLN A 88 -11.42 -5.32 2.96
C GLN A 88 -10.38 -4.36 3.55
N ILE A 89 -9.80 -3.51 2.70
CA ILE A 89 -8.82 -2.49 3.10
C ILE A 89 -9.51 -1.43 3.96
N ASP A 90 -8.96 -1.15 5.14
CA ASP A 90 -9.42 -0.13 6.08
C ASP A 90 -8.50 1.09 6.12
N THR A 91 -7.25 0.92 5.69
CA THR A 91 -6.20 1.94 5.78
C THR A 91 -5.50 2.07 4.44
N ILE A 92 -5.37 3.29 3.93
CA ILE A 92 -4.67 3.56 2.67
C ILE A 92 -3.53 4.53 2.96
N ILE A 93 -2.33 4.19 2.52
CA ILE A 93 -1.15 5.05 2.52
C ILE A 93 -0.86 5.47 1.10
N ILE A 94 -0.67 6.77 0.91
CA ILE A 94 -0.29 7.40 -0.33
C ILE A 94 0.84 8.36 0.01
N ALA A 95 2.09 7.99 -0.28
CA ALA A 95 3.25 8.76 0.13
C ALA A 95 4.35 8.77 -0.94
N GLY A 96 5.12 9.85 -1.02
CA GLY A 96 6.29 9.92 -1.92
C GLY A 96 5.98 10.24 -3.39
N MET A 97 4.71 10.47 -3.75
CA MET A 97 4.34 11.04 -5.04
C MET A 97 4.47 12.57 -4.95
N GLY A 98 5.28 13.18 -5.83
CA GLY A 98 5.43 14.64 -5.89
C GLY A 98 4.06 15.33 -6.01
N GLY A 99 3.92 16.52 -5.43
CA GLY A 99 2.61 17.17 -5.15
C GLY A 99 1.64 17.40 -6.31
N LEU A 100 1.97 17.04 -7.55
CA LEU A 100 1.01 16.84 -8.63
C LEU A 100 0.35 15.46 -8.51
N PHE A 101 -0.38 15.25 -7.41
CA PHE A 101 -1.39 14.22 -7.35
C PHE A 101 -2.67 14.87 -7.88
N ASP A 102 -2.97 14.68 -9.17
CA ASP A 102 -4.19 15.21 -9.75
C ASP A 102 -5.40 14.66 -8.97
N GLN A 103 -6.26 15.54 -8.45
CA GLN A 103 -7.43 15.21 -7.61
C GLN A 103 -8.44 14.22 -8.23
N LYS A 104 -8.19 13.74 -9.45
CA LYS A 104 -9.01 12.73 -10.13
C LYS A 104 -8.87 11.32 -9.54
N ASP A 105 -7.79 11.02 -8.80
CA ASP A 105 -7.54 9.66 -8.31
C ASP A 105 -8.27 9.32 -7.00
N SER A 106 -8.65 10.30 -6.19
CA SER A 106 -9.44 10.06 -4.97
C SER A 106 -10.93 9.78 -5.24
N ASP A 107 -11.45 10.23 -6.40
CA ASP A 107 -12.90 10.34 -6.63
C ASP A 107 -13.50 9.21 -7.50
N ARG A 108 -12.68 8.25 -7.98
CA ARG A 108 -13.12 7.21 -8.92
C ARG A 108 -13.90 6.04 -8.30
N ARG A 109 -14.23 6.04 -7.00
CA ARG A 109 -15.01 4.96 -6.35
C ARG A 109 -16.37 5.36 -5.78
N THR A 110 -16.75 6.63 -5.79
CA THR A 110 -17.96 7.09 -5.06
C THR A 110 -19.19 7.34 -5.93
N SER A 111 -19.18 7.00 -7.22
CA SER A 111 -20.33 7.27 -8.09
C SER A 111 -20.63 6.16 -9.11
N ARG A 112 -21.25 5.05 -8.66
CA ARG A 112 -22.39 4.46 -9.38
C ARG A 112 -23.10 3.36 -8.58
N ARG A 113 -24.43 3.51 -8.48
CA ARG A 113 -25.47 2.55 -8.07
C ARG A 113 -25.82 2.49 -6.57
N TYR A 114 -26.33 3.59 -6.05
CA TYR A 114 -27.60 3.56 -5.31
C TYR A 114 -28.59 4.43 -6.11
N PHE A 115 -29.83 3.97 -6.23
CA PHE A 115 -30.88 4.39 -7.18
C PHE A 115 -30.76 3.79 -8.59
N ASP A 116 -31.28 2.56 -8.72
CA ASP A 116 -32.46 2.40 -9.57
C ASP A 116 -33.44 1.44 -8.88
N GLN A 117 -34.72 1.69 -9.14
CA GLN A 117 -35.95 1.25 -8.48
C GLN A 117 -36.10 -0.23 -8.14
#